data_AF-A0A9E0MZ72-F1
#
_entry.id   AF-A0A9E0MZ72-F1
#
_cell.length_a   1.000
_cell.length_b   1.000
_cell.length_c   1.000
_cell.angle_alpha   90.00
_cell.angle_beta   90.00
_cell.angle_gamma   90.00
#
_symmetry.space_group_name_H-M   'P 1'
#
loop_
_entity.id
_entity.type
_entity.pdbx_description
1 polymer ?
#
loop_
_entity_poly.entity_id
_entity_poly.type
_entity_poly.pdbx_seq_one_letter_code
_entity_poly.pdbx_strand_id
1 'polypeptide(L)'
;MGFFSALNHLLNLFLPAVVLALLVPTLARVVWRAELKGRSWLRQVQWTALANATVLVLGLILVGQDGAVATYAGLVLASALVVWWTGWH
;
A
#
# COMPACT_ATOMS: atom_id res chain seq x y z
N MET A 1 23.32 5.90 -12.84
CA MET A 1 22.19 5.25 -13.53
C MET A 1 21.67 6.19 -14.60
N GLY A 2 21.41 5.73 -15.83
CA GLY A 2 20.74 6.57 -16.84
C GLY A 2 19.32 6.93 -16.41
N PHE A 3 18.74 8.01 -16.95
CA PHE A 3 17.38 8.48 -16.62
C PHE A 3 16.33 7.37 -16.61
N PHE A 4 16.30 6.55 -17.66
CA PHE A 4 15.36 5.42 -17.77
C PHE A 4 15.56 4.34 -16.70
N SER A 5 16.79 4.13 -16.24
CA SER A 5 17.09 3.16 -15.18
C SER A 5 16.62 3.68 -13.82
N ALA A 6 16.80 4.97 -13.53
CA ALA A 6 16.26 5.59 -12.31
C ALA A 6 14.72 5.53 -12.28
N LEU A 7 14.08 5.78 -13.42
CA LEU A 7 12.62 5.66 -13.54
C LEU A 7 12.14 4.23 -13.29
N ASN A 8 12.79 3.23 -13.90
CA ASN A 8 12.45 1.83 -13.68
C ASN A 8 12.64 1.40 -12.22
N HIS A 9 13.70 1.89 -11.57
CA HIS A 9 13.96 1.61 -10.16
C HIS A 9 12.89 2.22 -9.24
N LEU A 10 12.50 3.47 -9.50
CA LEU A 10 11.42 4.13 -8.77
C LEU A 10 10.09 3.39 -8.95
N LEU A 11 9.77 2.97 -10.19
CA LEU A 11 8.57 2.19 -10.47
C LEU A 11 8.58 0.86 -9.72
N ASN A 12 9.70 0.13 -9.71
CA ASN A 12 9.82 -1.12 -8.95
C ASN A 12 9.68 -0.94 -7.45
N LEU A 13 10.15 0.19 -6.90
CA LEU A 13 9.98 0.52 -5.49
C LEU A 13 8.49 0.73 -5.14
N PHE A 14 7.77 1.50 -5.97
CA PHE A 14 6.35 1.82 -5.71
C PHE A 14 5.36 0.75 -6.17
N LEU A 15 5.77 -0.18 -7.04
CA LEU A 15 4.93 -1.27 -7.53
C LEU A 15 4.22 -2.04 -6.41
N PRO A 16 4.90 -2.54 -5.36
CA PRO A 16 4.24 -3.24 -4.25
C PRO A 16 3.23 -2.36 -3.50
N ALA A 17 3.51 -1.06 -3.35
CA ALA A 17 2.57 -0.14 -2.69
C ALA A 17 1.27 0.01 -3.47
N VAL A 18 1.36 0.16 -4.80
CA VAL A 18 0.18 0.27 -5.68
C VAL A 18 -0.58 -1.05 -5.73
N VAL A 19 0.13 -2.18 -5.85
CA VAL A 19 -0.50 -3.51 -5.87
C VAL A 19 -1.28 -3.74 -4.58
N LEU A 20 -0.69 -3.50 -3.41
CA LEU A 20 -1.40 -3.67 -2.14
C LEU A 20 -2.52 -2.66 -1.94
N ALA A 21 -2.36 -1.42 -2.41
CA ALA A 21 -3.40 -0.41 -2.34
C ALA A 21 -4.66 -0.79 -3.13
N LEU A 22 -4.54 -1.58 -4.20
CA LEU A 22 -5.68 -2.10 -4.97
C LEU A 22 -6.17 -3.44 -4.42
N LEU A 23 -5.24 -4.33 -4.10
CA LEU A 23 -5.53 -5.72 -3.74
C LEU A 23 -6.22 -5.80 -2.37
N VAL A 24 -5.74 -5.07 -1.35
CA VAL A 24 -6.26 -5.19 0.01
C VAL A 24 -7.71 -4.67 0.13
N PRO A 25 -8.08 -3.46 -0.38
CA PRO A 25 -9.47 -3.00 -0.35
C PRO A 25 -10.42 -3.87 -1.20
N THR A 26 -9.90 -4.52 -2.23
CA THR A 26 -10.67 -5.43 -3.09
C THR A 26 -10.93 -6.76 -2.39
N LEU A 27 -9.91 -7.38 -1.80
CA LEU A 27 -10.06 -8.60 -1.00
C LEU A 27 -10.94 -8.36 0.23
N ALA A 28 -10.77 -7.23 0.91
CA ALA A 28 -11.62 -6.86 2.03
C ALA A 28 -13.09 -6.78 1.62
N ARG A 29 -13.39 -6.24 0.43
CA ARG A 29 -14.76 -6.28 -0.10
C ARG A 29 -15.24 -7.67 -0.40
N VAL A 30 -14.40 -8.59 -0.87
CA VAL A 30 -14.83 -9.98 -1.13
C VAL A 30 -15.24 -10.67 0.17
N VAL A 31 -14.50 -10.44 1.26
CA VAL A 31 -14.75 -11.06 2.57
C VAL A 31 -15.88 -10.36 3.32
N TRP A 32 -15.91 -9.03 3.35
CA TRP A 32 -16.86 -8.21 4.12
C TRP A 32 -17.80 -7.40 3.21
N ARG A 33 -18.39 -8.07 2.21
CA ARG A 33 -19.29 -7.44 1.23
C ARG A 33 -20.42 -6.63 1.87
N ALA A 34 -21.03 -7.14 2.94
CA ALA A 34 -22.14 -6.50 3.62
C ALA A 34 -21.71 -5.21 4.32
N GLU A 35 -20.63 -5.26 5.11
CA GLU A 35 -20.10 -4.14 5.89
C GLU A 35 -19.58 -3.00 5.00
N LEU A 36 -19.00 -3.34 3.85
CA LEU A 36 -18.31 -2.37 2.97
C LEU A 36 -19.18 -1.85 1.82
N LYS A 37 -20.47 -2.26 1.73
CA LYS A 37 -21.38 -1.95 0.62
C LYS A 37 -21.61 -0.45 0.39
N GLY A 38 -21.43 0.37 1.42
CA GLY A 38 -21.58 1.84 1.36
C GLY A 38 -20.26 2.63 1.35
N ARG A 39 -19.10 1.97 1.45
CA ARG A 39 -17.79 2.64 1.59
C ARG A 39 -17.13 2.82 0.22
N SER A 40 -16.66 4.04 -0.08
CA SER A 40 -15.98 4.35 -1.34
C SER A 40 -14.69 3.55 -1.49
N TRP A 41 -14.63 2.69 -2.52
CA TRP A 41 -13.44 1.89 -2.85
C TRP A 41 -12.26 2.77 -3.22
N LEU A 42 -12.49 3.79 -4.04
CA LEU A 42 -11.45 4.76 -4.44
C LEU A 42 -10.83 5.47 -3.23
N ARG A 43 -11.64 5.86 -2.24
CA ARG A 43 -11.12 6.49 -1.03
C ARG A 43 -10.20 5.54 -0.26
N GLN A 44 -10.57 4.27 -0.13
CA GLN A 44 -9.72 3.27 0.53
C GLN A 44 -8.42 3.09 -0.23
N VAL A 45 -8.47 2.91 -1.55
CA VAL A 45 -7.27 2.78 -2.39
C VAL A 45 -6.33 3.99 -2.22
N GLN A 46 -6.86 5.22 -2.24
CA GLN A 46 -6.06 6.44 -2.08
C GLN A 46 -5.34 6.48 -0.73
N TRP A 47 -6.04 6.24 0.37
CA TRP A 47 -5.42 6.23 1.70
C TRP A 47 -4.40 5.08 1.84
N THR A 48 -4.70 3.92 1.25
CA THR A 48 -3.82 2.75 1.30
C THR A 48 -2.55 3.00 0.51
N ALA A 49 -2.66 3.63 -0.66
CA ALA A 49 -1.52 4.03 -1.49
C ALA A 49 -0.65 5.06 -0.78
N LEU A 50 -1.24 6.07 -0.14
CA LEU A 50 -0.50 7.07 0.63
C LEU A 50 0.25 6.45 1.80
N ALA A 51 -0.41 5.61 2.61
CA ALA A 51 0.21 4.93 3.73
C ALA A 51 1.36 4.02 3.28
N ASN A 52 1.14 3.23 2.22
CA ASN A 52 2.17 2.35 1.67
C ASN A 52 3.37 3.12 1.11
N ALA A 53 3.13 4.26 0.44
CA ALA A 53 4.20 5.14 -0.02
C ALA A 53 5.03 5.66 1.17
N THR A 54 4.38 6.08 2.26
CA THR A 54 5.07 6.50 3.48
C THR A 54 5.92 5.37 4.07
N VAL A 55 5.40 4.14 4.12
CA VAL A 55 6.16 2.98 4.61
C VAL A 55 7.38 2.69 3.73
N LEU A 56 7.27 2.78 2.41
CA LEU A 56 8.43 2.60 1.52
C LEU A 56 9.50 3.65 1.75
N VAL A 57 9.11 4.92 1.85
CA VAL A 57 10.04 6.03 2.12
C VAL A 57 10.72 5.86 3.48
N LEU A 58 9.96 5.52 4.53
CA LEU A 58 10.53 5.27 5.86
C LEU A 58 11.42 4.03 5.88
N GLY A 59 11.02 2.95 5.23
CA GLY A 59 11.82 1.73 5.11
C GLY A 59 13.14 1.99 4.39
N LEU A 60 13.11 2.79 3.32
CA LEU A 60 14.31 3.21 2.60
C LEU A 60 15.22 4.07 3.49
N ILE A 61 14.68 5.03 4.23
CA ILE A 61 15.46 5.90 5.13
C ILE A 61 16.10 5.11 6.28
N LEU A 62 15.34 4.18 6.89
CA LEU A 62 15.77 3.47 8.09
C LEU A 62 16.68 2.26 7.80
N VAL A 63 16.35 1.49 6.76
CA VAL A 63 17.07 0.25 6.41
C VAL A 63 18.15 0.52 5.37
N GLY A 64 18.02 1.59 4.58
CA GLY A 64 18.97 1.91 3.51
C GLY A 64 18.92 0.95 2.32
N GLN A 65 17.99 -0.01 2.34
CA GLN A 65 17.88 -1.08 1.35
C GLN A 65 16.44 -1.17 0.81
N ASP A 66 16.33 -1.17 -0.51
CA ASP A 66 15.08 -1.45 -1.20
C ASP A 66 14.69 -2.93 -1.02
N GLY A 67 13.46 -3.19 -0.62
CA GLY A 67 12.92 -4.56 -0.55
C GLY A 67 13.29 -5.35 0.72
N ALA A 68 13.59 -4.69 1.83
CA ALA A 68 13.71 -5.36 3.11
C ALA A 68 12.38 -6.05 3.50
N VAL A 69 12.45 -7.28 4.03
CA VAL A 69 11.27 -8.04 4.50
C VAL A 69 10.46 -7.25 5.52
N ALA A 70 11.12 -6.46 6.37
CA ALA A 70 10.48 -5.57 7.33
C ALA A 70 9.60 -4.51 6.65
N THR A 71 10.05 -3.93 5.53
CA THR A 71 9.28 -2.96 4.76
C THR A 71 8.04 -3.61 4.17
N TYR A 72 8.14 -4.83 3.64
CA TYR A 72 6.98 -5.57 3.13
C TYR A 72 5.96 -5.88 4.23
N ALA A 73 6.41 -6.31 5.41
CA ALA A 73 5.52 -6.50 6.56
C ALA A 73 4.80 -5.19 6.94
N GLY A 74 5.53 -4.08 6.95
CA GLY A 74 4.98 -2.74 7.16
C GLY A 74 3.89 -2.37 6.15
N LEU A 75 4.06 -2.71 4.86
CA LEU A 75 3.06 -2.42 3.82
C LEU A 75 1.77 -3.20 4.06
N VAL A 76 1.87 -4.47 4.42
CA VAL A 76 0.69 -5.30 4.72
C VAL A 76 -0.06 -4.76 5.94
N LEU A 77 0.66 -4.44 7.01
CA LEU A 77 0.07 -3.88 8.23
C LEU A 77 -0.56 -2.51 8.00
N ALA A 78 0.13 -1.60 7.31
CA ALA A 78 -0.40 -0.29 6.96
C ALA A 78 -1.65 -0.41 6.10
N SER A 79 -1.64 -1.32 5.12
CA SER A 79 -2.80 -1.56 4.26
C SER A 79 -4.01 -2.08 5.04
N ALA A 80 -3.79 -3.03 5.95
CA ALA A 80 -4.83 -3.57 6.81
C ALA A 80 -5.42 -2.51 7.74
N LEU A 81 -4.57 -1.69 8.37
CA LEU A 81 -5.00 -0.61 9.26
C LEU A 81 -5.84 0.45 8.55
N VAL A 82 -5.43 0.88 7.35
CA VAL A 82 -6.20 1.85 6.56
C VAL A 82 -7.56 1.29 6.18
N VAL A 83 -7.62 0.04 5.71
CA VAL A 83 -8.89 -0.59 5.32
C VAL A 83 -9.79 -0.81 6.53
N TRP A 84 -9.22 -1.18 7.68
CA TRP A 84 -9.97 -1.30 8.93
C TRP A 84 -10.56 0.06 9.36
N TRP A 85 -9.73 1.10 9.42
CA TRP A 85 -10.17 2.45 9.80
C TRP A 85 -11.24 3.00 8.84
N THR A 86 -11.05 2.84 7.53
CA THR A 86 -12.00 3.38 6.53
C THR A 86 -13.25 2.53 6.31
N GLY A 87 -13.23 1.26 6.73
CA GLY A 87 -14.35 0.33 6.58
C GLY A 87 -15.35 0.42 7.73
N TRP A 88 -14.85 0.48 8.97
CA TRP A 88 -15.65 0.29 10.19
C TRP A 88 -15.76 1.53 11.09
N HIS A 89 -15.18 2.66 10.68
CA HIS A 89 -15.26 3.94 11.40
C HIS A 89 -16.11 4.98 10.66
#